data_AF-A0A0G1TWE9-F1
#
_entry.id   AF-A0A0G1TWE9-F1
#
_cell.length_a   1.000
_cell.length_b   1.000
_cell.length_c   1.000
_cell.angle_alpha   90.00
_cell.angle_beta   90.00
_cell.angle_gamma   90.00
#
_symmetry.space_group_name_H-M   'P 1'
#
loop_
_entity.id
_entity.type
_entity.pdbx_description
1 polymer ?
#
loop_
_entity_poly.entity_id
_entity_poly.type
_entity_poly.pdbx_seq_one_letter_code
_entity_poly.pdbx_strand_id
1 'polypeptide(L)' 'MELQAEPWGPKLLYDSPLEEQEKTMNLEQFSYMIDFAKRTGLDTFYLWGGEWWYWMKEKQNNPAIWNEASKLWPNP' A
#
# COMPACT_ATOMS: atom_id res chain seq x y z
N MET A 1 11.95 -10.41 0.03
CA MET A 1 10.59 -10.97 -0.18
C MET A 1 9.73 -9.91 -0.84
N GLU A 2 8.83 -10.28 -1.74
CA GLU A 2 7.88 -9.33 -2.34
C GLU A 2 6.62 -9.24 -1.47
N LEU A 3 6.15 -8.02 -1.22
CA LEU A 3 5.05 -7.75 -0.31
C LEU A 3 3.96 -6.97 -1.04
N GLN A 4 2.76 -7.52 -1.08
CA GLN A 4 1.60 -6.90 -1.72
C GLN A 4 1.13 -5.70 -0.91
N ALA A 5 1.27 -4.49 -1.43
CA ALA A 5 0.93 -3.26 -0.71
C ALA A 5 -0.10 -2.40 -1.48
N GLU A 6 -0.91 -3.04 -2.30
CA GLU A 6 -2.00 -2.45 -3.09
C GLU A 6 -3.24 -3.37 -3.09
N PRO A 7 -4.41 -2.84 -3.48
CA PRO A 7 -5.63 -3.64 -3.51
C PRO A 7 -5.56 -4.72 -4.59
N TRP A 8 -6.00 -5.92 -4.26
CA TRP A 8 -6.27 -6.97 -5.22
C TRP A 8 -7.75 -7.33 -5.20
N GLY A 9 -8.31 -7.61 -6.37
CA GLY A 9 -9.73 -7.89 -6.50
C GLY A 9 -10.06 -8.62 -7.80
N PRO A 10 -11.34 -9.00 -7.98
CA PRO A 10 -11.80 -9.74 -9.15
C PRO A 10 -11.82 -8.90 -10.44
N LYS A 11 -11.65 -7.59 -10.33
CA LYS A 11 -11.61 -6.63 -11.44
C LYS A 11 -10.34 -5.79 -11.34
N LEU A 12 -10.02 -5.13 -12.45
CA LEU A 12 -8.92 -4.16 -12.49
C LEU A 12 -9.25 -2.95 -11.59
N LEU A 13 -8.22 -2.32 -11.04
CA LEU A 13 -8.35 -1.23 -10.07
C LEU A 13 -9.16 -0.06 -10.62
N TYR A 14 -8.93 0.30 -11.88
CA TYR A 14 -9.65 1.40 -12.54
C TYR A 14 -11.14 1.09 -12.80
N ASP A 15 -11.53 -0.19 -12.79
CA ASP A 15 -12.92 -0.64 -12.94
C ASP A 15 -13.60 -0.95 -11.59
N SER A 16 -12.88 -0.75 -10.48
CA SER A 16 -13.32 -1.11 -9.13
C SER A 16 -13.60 0.15 -8.30
N PRO A 17 -14.78 0.27 -7.65
CA PRO A 17 -15.03 1.35 -6.70
C PRO A 17 -14.00 1.35 -5.56
N LEU A 18 -13.70 2.52 -4.99
CA LEU A 18 -12.75 2.62 -3.87
C LEU A 18 -13.13 1.72 -2.69
N GLU A 19 -14.42 1.64 -2.36
CA GLU A 19 -14.90 0.75 -1.29
C GLU A 19 -14.55 -0.73 -1.55
N GLU A 20 -14.52 -1.16 -2.81
CA GLU A 20 -14.11 -2.52 -3.17
C GLU A 20 -12.59 -2.69 -3.06
N GLN A 21 -11.82 -1.68 -3.48
CA GLN A 21 -10.36 -1.66 -3.34
C GLN A 21 -9.95 -1.70 -1.86
N GLU A 22 -10.59 -0.89 -1.02
CA GLU A 22 -10.27 -0.74 0.40
C GLU A 22 -10.57 -1.99 1.24
N LYS A 23 -11.26 -3.00 0.69
CA LYS A 23 -11.43 -4.31 1.34
C LYS A 23 -10.14 -5.10 1.45
N THR A 24 -9.23 -4.96 0.48
CA THR A 24 -7.99 -5.74 0.42
C THR A 24 -6.74 -4.90 0.60
N MET A 25 -6.83 -3.58 0.39
CA MET A 25 -5.79 -2.66 0.86
C MET A 25 -6.36 -1.31 1.25
N ASN A 26 -6.17 -0.94 2.52
CA ASN A 26 -6.39 0.39 3.06
C ASN A 26 -5.23 0.75 4.02
N LEU A 27 -5.28 1.93 4.66
CA LEU A 27 -4.20 2.37 5.54
C LEU A 27 -3.94 1.42 6.73
N GLU A 28 -5.00 0.85 7.30
CA GLU A 28 -4.90 -0.08 8.43
C GLU A 28 -4.22 -1.38 7.98
N GLN A 29 -4.66 -1.95 6.86
CA GLN A 29 -4.07 -3.17 6.28
C GLN A 29 -2.61 -2.95 5.88
N PHE A 30 -2.30 -1.81 5.26
CA PHE A 30 -0.92 -1.44 4.92
C PHE A 30 -0.05 -1.40 6.18
N SER A 31 -0.48 -0.68 7.22
CA SER A 31 0.27 -0.53 8.47
C SER A 31 0.49 -1.88 9.17
N TYR A 32 -0.56 -2.69 9.27
CA TYR A 32 -0.50 -4.04 9.82
C TYR A 32 0.53 -4.91 9.08
N MET A 33 0.51 -4.87 7.75
CA MET A 33 1.39 -5.69 6.94
C MET A 33 2.86 -5.26 7.04
N ILE A 34 3.13 -3.96 7.08
CA ILE A 34 4.49 -3.43 7.31
C ILE A 34 5.00 -3.85 8.69
N ASP A 35 4.17 -3.75 9.73
CA ASP A 35 4.53 -4.19 11.08
C ASP A 35 4.75 -5.70 11.16
N PHE A 36 3.94 -6.47 10.45
CA PHE A 36 4.14 -7.91 10.32
C PHE A 36 5.46 -8.23 9.64
N ALA A 37 5.75 -7.60 8.49
CA ALA A 37 7.00 -7.78 7.75
C ALA A 37 8.23 -7.49 8.62
N LYS A 38 8.22 -6.38 9.38
CA LYS A 38 9.29 -6.01 10.32
C LYS A 38 9.52 -7.07 11.40
N ARG A 39 8.46 -7.75 11.87
CA ARG A 39 8.56 -8.78 12.92
C ARG A 39 9.11 -10.11 12.43
N THR A 40 9.14 -10.36 11.12
CA THR A 40 9.67 -11.61 10.57
C THR A 40 11.19 -11.77 10.72
N GLY A 41 11.92 -10.67 10.95
CA GLY A 41 13.38 -10.67 11.01
C GLY A 41 14.07 -10.79 9.65
N LEU A 42 13.33 -10.65 8.54
CA LEU A 42 13.91 -10.57 7.20
C LEU A 42 14.46 -9.16 6.93
N ASP A 43 15.63 -9.10 6.30
CA ASP A 43 16.35 -7.83 6.10
C ASP A 43 15.82 -6.99 4.92
N THR A 44 15.08 -7.59 3.98
CA THR A 44 14.70 -6.89 2.74
C THR A 44 13.32 -7.30 2.20
N PHE A 45 12.51 -6.27 1.94
CA PHE A 45 11.20 -6.38 1.32
C PHE A 45 11.09 -5.46 0.11
N TYR A 46 10.49 -5.95 -0.97
CA TYR A 46 10.12 -5.16 -2.14
C TYR A 46 8.61 -4.95 -2.10
N LEU A 47 8.16 -3.70 -2.03
CA LEU A 47 6.74 -3.37 -1.93
C LEU A 47 6.13 -3.16 -3.33
N TRP A 48 5.01 -3.83 -3.60
CA TRP A 48 4.22 -3.64 -4.81
C TRP A 48 3.01 -2.76 -4.52
N GLY A 49 2.94 -1.58 -5.13
CA GLY A 49 1.80 -0.66 -4.94
C GLY A 49 2.07 0.83 -5.13
N GLY A 50 3.30 1.23 -5.44
CA GLY A 50 3.69 2.65 -5.55
C GLY A 50 2.82 3.47 -6.50
N GLU A 51 2.41 2.90 -7.65
CA GLU A 51 1.54 3.58 -8.62
C GLU A 51 0.15 3.83 -8.04
N TRP A 52 -0.42 2.85 -7.32
CA TRP A 52 -1.71 3.00 -6.67
C TRP A 52 -1.67 4.00 -5.52
N TRP A 53 -0.60 4.03 -4.71
CA TRP A 53 -0.43 5.04 -3.65
C TRP A 53 -0.38 6.45 -4.22
N TYR A 54 0.35 6.64 -5.32
CA TYR A 54 0.45 7.92 -6.00
C TYR A 54 -0.90 8.33 -6.61
N TRP A 55 -1.63 7.39 -7.20
CA TRP A 55 -2.97 7.63 -7.72
C TRP A 55 -3.96 8.04 -6.62
N MET A 56 -3.94 7.38 -5.45
CA MET A 56 -4.77 7.76 -4.30
C MET A 56 -4.47 9.20 -3.84
N LYS A 57 -3.20 9.58 -3.80
CA LYS A 57 -2.77 10.95 -3.49
C LYS A 57 -3.28 11.96 -4.52
N GLU A 58 -3.03 11.75 -5.81
CA GLU A 58 -3.25 12.76 -6.85
C GLU A 58 -4.70 12.81 -7.37
N LYS A 59 -5.42 11.69 -7.38
CA LYS A 59 -6.77 11.58 -7.97
C LYS A 59 -7.87 11.46 -6.94
N GLN A 60 -7.60 10.82 -5.80
CA GLN A 60 -8.59 10.62 -4.75
C GLN A 60 -8.42 11.58 -3.57
N ASN A 61 -7.43 12.48 -3.63
CA ASN A 61 -7.08 13.41 -2.55
C ASN A 61 -6.88 12.69 -1.19
N ASN A 62 -6.38 11.46 -1.24
CA ASN A 62 -6.12 10.62 -0.08
C ASN A 62 -4.65 10.20 -0.05
N PRO A 63 -3.76 11.04 0.51
CA PRO A 63 -2.32 10.80 0.53
C PRO A 63 -1.89 9.85 1.67
N ALA A 64 -2.81 9.21 2.39
CA ALA A 64 -2.49 8.55 3.66
C ALA A 64 -1.43 7.45 3.53
N ILE A 65 -1.60 6.51 2.58
CA ILE A 65 -0.66 5.42 2.36
C ILE A 65 0.66 5.93 1.77
N TRP A 66 0.61 6.92 0.87
CA TRP A 66 1.82 7.57 0.34
C TRP A 66 2.69 8.16 1.46
N ASN A 67 2.06 8.89 2.38
CA ASN A 67 2.73 9.48 3.52
C ASN A 67 3.28 8.41 4.47
N GLU A 68 2.52 7.34 4.73
CA GLU A 68 2.99 6.24 5.57
C GLU A 68 4.18 5.50 4.95
N ALA A 69 4.09 5.15 3.67
CA ALA A 69 5.14 4.47 2.93
C ALA A 69 6.44 5.30 2.90
N SER A 70 6.36 6.62 2.71
CA SER A 70 7.55 7.49 2.68
C SER A 70 8.42 7.42 3.94
N LYS A 71 7.84 7.08 5.10
CA LYS A 71 8.58 6.92 6.37
C LYS A 71 9.53 5.72 6.35
N LEU A 72 9.37 4.79 5.41
CA LEU A 72 10.24 3.63 5.24
C LEU A 72 11.60 4.01 4.64
N TRP A 73 11.72 5.19 4.03
CA TRP A 73 12.96 5.71 3.44
C TRP A 73 13.32 7.07 4.03
N PRO A 74 13.76 7.13 5.31
CA PRO A 74 13.99 8.38 6.01
C PRO A 74 15.16 9.22 5.45
N ASN A 75 16.00 8.68 4.57
CA ASN A 75 17.08 9.40 3.90
C ASN A 75 17.15 9.00 2.41
N PRO A 76 16.90 9.92 1.46
CA PRO A 76 17.19 9.72 0.04
C PRO A 76 18.69 9.80 -0.27
#